data_AF-A0A7C1FL29-F1
#
_entry.id   AF-A0A7C1FL29-F1
#
_cell.length_a   1.000
_cell.length_b   1.000
_cell.length_c   1.000
_cell.angle_alpha   90.00
_cell.angle_beta   90.00
_cell.angle_gamma   90.00
#
_symmetry.space_group_name_H-M   'P 1'
#
loop_
_entity.id
_entity.type
_entity.pdbx_description
1 polymer ?
#
loop_
_entity_poly.entity_id
_entity_poly.type
_entity_poly.pdbx_seq_one_letter_code
_entity_poly.pdbx_strand_id
1 'polypeptide(L)'
;MELDVRGEICPYPMLKTVEFLKQHPGIAALTVLTDHSPALATIPWEAAKLGYEAEIETLGPAEWRIRLRKAAGAVDPRAVLSRLAHTLAQAGEGGV
;
A
#
# COMPACT_ATOMS: atom_id res chain seq x y z
N MET A 1 -1.29 -11.55 6.71
CA MET A 1 -1.41 -12.17 5.38
C MET A 1 -0.53 -11.40 4.42
N GLU A 2 0.00 -12.04 3.38
CA GLU A 2 0.91 -11.42 2.40
C GLU A 2 0.41 -11.67 0.97
N LEU A 3 0.55 -10.67 0.11
CA LEU A 3 0.21 -10.69 -1.30
C LEU A 3 1.41 -10.15 -2.10
N ASP A 4 2.10 -11.03 -2.81
CA ASP A 4 3.17 -10.64 -3.71
C ASP A 4 2.58 -10.31 -5.09
N VAL A 5 2.76 -9.06 -5.53
CA VAL A 5 2.36 -8.58 -6.86
C VAL A 5 3.56 -8.04 -7.63
N ARG A 6 4.78 -8.49 -7.27
CA ARG A 6 6.00 -8.06 -7.95
C ARG A 6 6.08 -8.68 -9.35
N GLY A 7 6.56 -7.91 -10.32
CA GLY A 7 6.62 -8.32 -11.72
C GLY A 7 5.27 -8.29 -12.44
N GLU A 8 4.19 -7.87 -11.78
CA GLU A 8 2.90 -7.67 -12.43
C GLU A 8 2.81 -6.30 -13.09
N ILE A 9 2.40 -6.30 -14.36
CA ILE A 9 2.26 -5.07 -15.14
C ILE A 9 1.00 -4.33 -14.69
N CYS A 10 1.08 -3.00 -14.56
CA CYS A 10 -0.08 -2.16 -14.26
C CYS A 10 -1.23 -2.44 -15.27
N PRO A 11 -2.50 -2.58 -14.82
CA PRO A 11 -3.05 -2.26 -13.48
C PRO A 11 -3.25 -3.45 -12.52
N TYR A 12 -2.75 -4.64 -12.85
CA TYR A 12 -2.97 -5.86 -12.05
C TYR A 12 -2.60 -5.78 -10.56
N PRO A 13 -1.49 -5.15 -10.11
CA PRO A 13 -1.15 -5.11 -8.68
C PRO A 13 -2.21 -4.40 -7.82
N MET A 14 -2.79 -3.31 -8.34
CA MET A 14 -3.86 -2.58 -7.66
C MET A 14 -5.17 -3.38 -7.65
N LEU A 15 -5.55 -3.97 -8.79
CA LEU A 15 -6.78 -4.74 -8.92
C LEU A 15 -6.79 -5.94 -7.96
N LYS A 16 -5.72 -6.74 -7.97
CA LYS A 16 -5.60 -7.91 -7.09
C LYS A 16 -5.67 -7.53 -5.62
N THR A 17 -5.01 -6.44 -5.23
CA THR A 17 -5.06 -5.98 -3.84
C THR A 17 -6.50 -5.62 -3.43
N VAL A 18 -7.23 -4.88 -4.27
CA VAL A 18 -8.61 -4.50 -3.98
C VAL A 18 -9.55 -5.69 -3.99
N GLU A 19 -9.43 -6.60 -4.96
CA GLU A 19 -10.23 -7.83 -5.01
C GLU A 19 -10.00 -8.68 -3.77
N PHE A 20 -8.74 -8.83 -3.35
CA PHE A 20 -8.40 -9.58 -2.15
C PHE A 20 -9.04 -8.98 -0.89
N LEU A 21 -8.96 -7.66 -0.70
CA LEU A 21 -9.59 -6.98 0.43
C LEU A 21 -11.13 -7.13 0.41
N LYS A 22 -11.75 -7.13 -0.79
CA LYS A 22 -13.18 -7.35 -0.96
C LYS A 22 -13.60 -8.79 -0.67
N GLN A 23 -12.79 -9.77 -1.07
CA GLN A 23 -13.02 -11.19 -0.79
C GLN A 23 -12.79 -11.55 0.68
N HIS A 24 -11.96 -10.75 1.39
CA HIS A 24 -11.63 -10.94 2.80
C HIS A 24 -12.02 -9.73 3.66
N PRO A 25 -13.32 -9.39 3.80
CA PRO A 25 -13.78 -8.20 4.54
C PRO A 25 -13.42 -8.19 6.02
N GLY A 26 -13.09 -9.35 6.61
CA GLY A 26 -12.66 -9.50 8.01
C GLY A 26 -11.15 -9.48 8.23
N ILE A 27 -10.35 -9.20 7.21
CA ILE A 27 -8.89 -9.22 7.35
C ILE A 27 -8.41 -8.02 8.20
N ALA A 28 -7.68 -8.30 9.28
CA ALA A 28 -7.14 -7.24 10.14
C ALA A 28 -5.92 -6.56 9.51
N ALA A 29 -5.10 -7.32 8.77
CA ALA A 29 -3.90 -6.79 8.12
C ALA A 29 -3.48 -7.59 6.88
N LEU A 30 -3.07 -6.87 5.83
CA LEU A 30 -2.53 -7.40 4.59
C LEU A 30 -1.19 -6.72 4.28
N THR A 31 -0.19 -7.51 3.91
CA THR A 31 1.10 -7.01 3.43
C THR A 31 1.15 -7.21 1.92
N VAL A 32 1.45 -6.17 1.16
CA VAL A 32 1.55 -6.21 -0.30
C VAL A 32 2.97 -5.89 -0.72
N LEU A 33 3.60 -6.75 -1.50
CA LEU A 33 4.93 -6.53 -2.06
C LEU A 33 4.81 -6.06 -3.49
N THR A 34 5.43 -4.93 -3.83
CA THR A 34 5.38 -4.36 -5.17
C THR A 34 6.71 -3.74 -5.56
N ASP A 35 7.08 -3.90 -6.83
CA ASP A 35 8.25 -3.26 -7.45
C ASP A 35 7.85 -2.03 -8.30
N HIS A 36 6.59 -1.62 -8.22
CA HIS A 36 6.03 -0.61 -9.10
C HIS A 36 5.66 0.66 -8.33
N SER A 37 6.40 1.75 -8.57
CA SER A 37 6.20 3.05 -7.89
C SER A 37 4.75 3.59 -7.87
N PRO A 38 3.91 3.49 -8.92
CA PRO A 38 2.55 4.02 -8.84
C PRO A 38 1.63 3.17 -7.94
N ALA A 39 2.00 1.93 -7.62
CA ALA A 39 1.28 1.11 -6.64
C ALA A 39 1.34 1.75 -5.24
N LEU A 40 2.40 2.51 -4.94
CA LEU A 40 2.60 3.23 -3.67
C LEU A 40 1.58 4.34 -3.41
N ALA A 41 0.85 4.80 -4.42
CA ALA A 41 -0.24 5.77 -4.27
C ALA A 41 -1.61 5.13 -4.52
N THR A 42 -1.72 4.30 -5.55
CA THR A 42 -3.00 3.71 -5.97
C THR A 42 -3.54 2.68 -4.98
N ILE A 43 -2.70 1.78 -4.47
CA ILE A 43 -3.08 0.78 -3.46
C ILE A 43 -3.56 1.43 -2.16
N PRO A 44 -2.78 2.33 -1.51
CA PRO A 44 -3.22 2.93 -0.25
C PRO A 44 -4.47 3.79 -0.41
N TRP A 45 -4.64 4.47 -1.55
CA TRP A 45 -5.85 5.23 -1.83
C TRP A 45 -7.10 4.34 -1.84
N GLU A 46 -7.06 3.23 -2.58
CA GLU A 46 -8.18 2.30 -2.68
C GLU A 46 -8.42 1.54 -1.38
N ALA A 47 -7.35 1.18 -0.66
CA ALA A 47 -7.44 0.57 0.67
C ALA A 47 -8.09 1.52 1.69
N ALA A 48 -7.74 2.80 1.67
CA ALA A 48 -8.34 3.82 2.53
C ALA A 48 -9.84 4.00 2.26
N LYS A 49 -10.28 3.95 0.99
CA LYS A 49 -11.70 3.92 0.65
C LYS A 49 -12.45 2.71 1.22
N LEU A 50 -11.74 1.60 1.46
CA LEU A 50 -12.26 0.41 2.12
C LEU A 50 -12.11 0.46 3.67
N GLY A 51 -11.61 1.57 4.21
CA GLY A 51 -11.38 1.79 5.63
C GLY A 51 -10.15 1.06 6.16
N TYR A 52 -9.08 1.02 5.37
CA TYR A 52 -7.77 0.51 5.77
C TYR A 52 -6.74 1.62 5.76
N GLU A 53 -5.94 1.71 6.82
CA GLU A 53 -4.72 2.49 6.81
C GLU A 53 -3.62 1.76 6.05
N ALA A 54 -2.68 2.52 5.50
CA ALA A 54 -1.56 1.99 4.75
C ALA A 54 -0.24 2.58 5.24
N GLU A 55 0.79 1.75 5.27
CA GLU A 55 2.17 2.12 5.58
C GLU A 55 3.08 1.54 4.52
N ILE A 56 4.12 2.28 4.11
CA ILE A 56 5.06 1.84 3.10
C ILE A 56 6.44 1.70 3.73
N GLU A 57 7.08 0.58 3.45
CA GLU A 57 8.46 0.32 3.83
C GLU A 57 9.27 0.01 2.58
N THR A 58 10.41 0.69 2.42
CA THR A 58 11.34 0.45 1.32
C THR A 58 12.18 -0.78 1.66
N LEU A 59 12.10 -1.83 0.85
CA LEU A 59 12.89 -3.05 0.99
C LEU A 59 14.17 -3.01 0.16
N GLY A 60 14.16 -2.27 -0.95
CA GLY A 60 15.28 -2.17 -1.89
C GLY A 60 15.13 -0.98 -2.85
N PRO A 61 16.03 -0.86 -3.85
CA PRO A 61 16.08 0.30 -4.75
C PRO A 61 14.82 0.50 -5.60
N ALA A 62 14.09 -0.57 -5.87
CA ALA A 62 12.81 -0.54 -6.59
C ALA A 62 11.81 -1.53 -5.99
N GLU A 63 11.92 -1.82 -4.69
CA GLU A 63 11.07 -2.80 -4.02
C GLU A 63 10.50 -2.20 -2.75
N TRP A 64 9.18 -2.28 -2.61
CA TRP A 64 8.46 -1.72 -1.47
C TRP A 64 7.46 -2.72 -0.92
N ARG A 65 7.19 -2.56 0.37
CA ARG A 65 6.18 -3.30 1.10
C ARG A 65 5.13 -2.35 1.61
N ILE A 66 3.89 -2.56 1.17
CA ILE A 66 2.72 -1.82 1.62
C ILE A 66 1.99 -2.64 2.67
N ARG A 67 1.96 -2.18 3.91
CA ARG A 67 1.20 -2.78 5.00
C ARG A 67 -0.14 -2.09 5.14
N LEU A 68 -1.20 -2.83 4.85
CA LEU A 68 -2.58 -2.41 5.03
C LEU A 68 -3.10 -2.92 6.37
N ARG A 69 -3.70 -2.04 7.16
CA ARG A 69 -4.28 -2.38 8.48
C ARG A 69 -5.70 -1.86 8.57
N LYS A 70 -6.62 -2.69 9.08
CA LYS A 70 -8.01 -2.28 9.26
C LYS A 70 -8.07 -1.16 10.30
N ALA A 71 -8.57 0.00 9.91
CA ALA A 71 -8.76 1.11 10.83
C ALA A 71 -10.04 0.90 11.64
N ALA A 72 -10.03 1.36 12.88
CA ALA A 72 -11.22 1.33 13.74
C ALA A 72 -12.28 2.39 13.36
N GLY A 73 -11.96 3.31 12.43
CA GLY A 73 -12.83 4.42 12.03
C GLY A 73 -12.70 4.80 10.56
N ALA A 74 -13.28 5.94 10.20
CA ALA A 74 -13.19 6.48 8.84
C ALA A 74 -11.73 6.84 8.51
N VAL A 75 -11.24 6.32 7.39
CA VAL A 75 -9.89 6.61 6.89
C VAL A 75 -10.01 7.63 5.76
N ASP A 76 -9.34 8.77 5.91
CA ASP A 76 -9.25 9.75 4.83
C ASP A 76 -8.11 9.38 3.87
N PRO A 77 -8.41 9.07 2.59
CA PRO A 77 -7.41 8.60 1.65
C PRO A 77 -6.36 9.66 1.32
N ARG A 78 -6.73 10.96 1.38
CA ARG A 78 -5.80 12.07 1.14
C ARG A 78 -4.81 12.22 2.30
N ALA A 79 -5.27 12.07 3.54
CA ALA A 79 -4.42 12.08 4.72
C ALA A 79 -3.42 10.92 4.72
N VAL A 80 -3.87 9.71 4.33
CA VAL A 80 -2.99 8.55 4.16
C VAL A 80 -1.90 8.84 3.12
N LEU A 81 -2.28 9.31 1.93
CA LEU A 81 -1.30 9.64 0.89
C LEU A 81 -0.32 10.73 1.31
N SER A 82 -0.80 11.79 1.98
CA SER A 82 0.05 12.87 2.47
C SER A 82 1.12 12.34 3.44
N ARG A 83 0.73 11.46 4.37
CA ARG A 83 1.65 10.83 5.33
C ARG A 83 2.66 9.90 4.65
N LEU A 84 2.21 9.12 3.68
CA LEU A 84 3.07 8.22 2.90
C LEU A 84 4.09 8.99 2.07
N ALA A 85 3.66 10.06 1.40
CA ALA A 85 4.55 10.93 0.63
C ALA A 85 5.65 11.55 1.53
N HIS A 86 5.29 12.00 2.73
CA HIS A 86 6.27 12.51 3.70
C HIS A 86 7.25 11.40 4.13
N THR A 87 6.76 10.20 4.42
CA THR A 87 7.59 9.06 4.84
C THR A 87 8.58 8.65 3.74
N LEU A 88 8.11 8.57 2.49
CA LEU A 88 8.94 8.23 1.34
C LEU A 88 9.99 9.31 1.04
N ALA A 89 9.63 10.59 1.17
CA ALA A 89 10.57 11.69 1.01
C ALA A 89 11.71 11.64 2.04
N GLN A 90 11.39 11.30 3.30
CA GLN A 90 12.41 11.16 4.35
C GLN A 90 13.25 9.87 4.20
N ALA A 91 12.67 8.80 3.67
CA ALA A 91 13.39 7.54 3.40
C ALA A 91 14.33 7.63 2.18
N GLY A 92 14.06 8.53 1.23
CA GLY A 92 14.88 8.74 0.03
C GLY A 92 16.17 9.53 0.25
N GLU A 93 16.31 10.24 1.37
CA GLU A 93 17.51 11.05 1.68
C GLU A 93 18.61 10.27 2.44
N GLY A 94 18.46 8.96 2.59
CA GLY A 94 19.42 8.08 3.29
C GLY A 94 20.32 7.24 2.39
N GLY A 95 20.34 7.47 1.07
CA GLY A 95 21.18 6.76 0.11
C GLY A 95 22.35 7.62 -0.36
N VAL A 96 23.42 7.69 0.44
CA VAL A 96 24.75 8.20 0.04
C VAL A 96 25.59 7.10 -0.59
#